data_AF-A0A928ZGF5-F1
#
_entry.id   AF-A0A928ZGF5-F1
#
_cell.length_a   1.000
_cell.length_b   1.000
_cell.length_c   1.000
_cell.angle_alpha   90.00
_cell.angle_beta   90.00
_cell.angle_gamma   90.00
#
_symmetry.space_group_name_H-M   'P 1'
#
loop_
_entity.id
_entity.type
_entity.pdbx_description
1 polymer ?
#
loop_
_entity_poly.entity_id
_entity_poly.type
_entity_poly.pdbx_seq_one_letter_code
_entity_poly.pdbx_strand_id
1 'polypeptide(L)' 'MTKPNFQEMPLEQLKSYILAHRNDDEAFHIYIDRRRAASPNPVSMTIEEAEAELQRRFGKQAS' A
#
# COMPACT_ATOMS: atom_id res chain seq x y z
N MET A 1 -26.36 -1.50 -5.15
CA MET A 1 -25.73 -1.07 -3.90
C MET A 1 -24.85 0.13 -4.20
N THR A 2 -24.95 1.20 -3.42
CA THR A 2 -24.14 2.41 -3.57
C THR A 2 -22.72 2.14 -3.06
N LYS A 3 -21.73 2.28 -3.93
CA LYS A 3 -20.32 2.24 -3.51
C LYS A 3 -20.00 3.48 -2.67
N PRO A 4 -19.16 3.37 -1.62
CA PRO A 4 -18.66 4.53 -0.88
C PRO A 4 -17.83 5.45 -1.79
N ASN A 5 -17.74 6.73 -1.44
CA ASN A 5 -16.80 7.63 -2.11
C ASN A 5 -15.37 7.39 -1.58
N PHE A 6 -14.60 6.58 -2.29
CA PHE A 6 -13.22 6.24 -1.93
C PHE A 6 -12.26 7.43 -2.01
N GLN A 7 -12.59 8.48 -2.75
CA GLN A 7 -11.74 9.66 -2.90
C GLN A 7 -11.74 10.52 -1.63
N GLU A 8 -12.91 10.63 -0.99
CA GLU A 8 -13.12 11.45 0.21
C GLU A 8 -12.88 10.66 1.50
N MET A 9 -12.87 9.33 1.43
CA MET A 9 -12.64 8.44 2.58
C MET A 9 -11.23 8.63 3.19
N PRO A 10 -11.05 8.59 4.51
CA PRO A 10 -9.71 8.54 5.11
C PRO A 10 -8.91 7.31 4.65
N LEU A 11 -7.60 7.45 4.47
CA LEU A 11 -6.73 6.38 3.95
C LEU A 11 -6.77 5.10 4.81
N GLU A 12 -6.93 5.23 6.13
CA GLU A 12 -7.05 4.10 7.05
C GLU A 12 -8.38 3.34 6.90
N GLN A 13 -9.46 4.08 6.66
CA GLN A 13 -10.78 3.49 6.42
C GLN A 13 -10.82 2.82 5.05
N LEU A 14 -10.22 3.44 4.03
CA LEU A 14 -10.09 2.84 2.70
C LEU A 14 -9.24 1.57 2.74
N LYS A 15 -8.14 1.56 3.51
CA LYS A 15 -7.35 0.35 3.75
C LYS A 15 -8.20 -0.78 4.35
N SER A 16 -8.99 -0.46 5.37
CA SER A 16 -9.86 -1.44 6.03
C SER A 16 -10.93 -2.00 5.09
N TYR A 17 -11.49 -1.14 4.23
CA TYR A 17 -12.43 -1.51 3.19
C TYR A 17 -11.82 -2.51 2.19
N ILE A 18 -10.64 -2.20 1.64
CA ILE A 18 -9.96 -3.07 0.66
C ILE A 18 -9.60 -4.43 1.26
N LEU A 19 -9.21 -4.47 2.54
CA LEU A 19 -8.92 -5.73 3.23
C LEU A 19 -10.16 -6.63 3.34
N ALA A 20 -11.35 -6.03 3.52
CA ALA A 20 -12.62 -6.73 3.54
C ALA A 20 -13.15 -7.03 2.12
N HIS A 21 -12.77 -6.26 1.11
CA HIS A 21 -13.29 -6.32 -0.27
C HIS A 21 -12.14 -6.42 -1.27
N ARG A 22 -11.38 -7.52 -1.16
CA ARG A 22 -10.13 -7.71 -1.91
C ARG A 22 -10.30 -7.77 -3.44
N ASN A 23 -11.53 -7.94 -3.92
CA ASN A 23 -11.87 -8.02 -5.33
C ASN A 23 -12.41 -6.68 -5.89
N ASP A 24 -12.44 -5.61 -5.10
CA ASP A 24 -12.82 -4.28 -5.59
C ASP A 24 -11.58 -3.54 -6.10
N ASP A 25 -11.25 -3.76 -7.38
CA ASP A 25 -10.08 -3.17 -8.04
C ASP A 25 -10.12 -1.63 -8.00
N GLU A 26 -11.30 -1.03 -8.09
CA GLU A 26 -11.48 0.42 -8.03
C GLU A 26 -11.00 0.99 -6.70
N ALA A 27 -11.43 0.38 -5.58
CA ALA A 27 -11.00 0.80 -4.25
C ALA A 27 -9.48 0.61 -4.07
N PHE A 28 -8.92 -0.48 -4.62
CA PHE A 28 -7.48 -0.76 -4.57
C PHE A 28 -6.67 0.30 -5.34
N HIS A 29 -7.05 0.62 -6.58
CA HIS A 29 -6.36 1.63 -7.39
C HIS A 29 -6.37 3.01 -6.71
N ILE A 30 -7.54 3.44 -6.22
CA ILE A 30 -7.67 4.73 -5.51
C ILE A 30 -6.78 4.79 -4.27
N TYR A 31 -6.66 3.70 -3.51
CA TYR A 31 -5.78 3.65 -2.35
C TYR A 31 -4.30 3.77 -2.71
N ILE A 32 -3.85 3.04 -3.73
CA ILE A 32 -2.44 3.08 -4.16
C ILE A 32 -2.08 4.48 -4.68
N ASP A 33 -2.93 5.09 -5.49
CA ASP A 33 -2.69 6.42 -6.04
C ASP A 33 -2.63 7.48 -4.95
N ARG A 34 -3.59 7.46 -4.01
CA ARG A 34 -3.60 8.41 -2.88
C ARG A 34 -2.42 8.18 -1.94
N ARG A 35 -2.01 6.93 -1.72
CA ARG A 35 -0.84 6.61 -0.90
C ARG A 35 0.46 7.09 -1.54
N ARG A 36 0.60 6.94 -2.86
CA ARG A 36 1.76 7.46 -3.61
C ARG A 36 1.78 8.98 -3.59
N ALA A 37 0.64 9.65 -3.80
CA ALA A 37 0.55 11.10 -3.70
C ALA A 37 0.93 11.63 -2.30
N ALA A 38 0.61 10.90 -1.24
CA ALA A 38 1.00 11.24 0.13
C ALA A 38 2.48 10.95 0.46
N SER A 39 3.17 10.14 -0.35
CA SER A 39 4.59 9.77 -0.17
C SER A 39 5.40 10.17 -1.40
N PRO A 40 5.74 11.47 -1.55
CA PRO A 40 6.28 12.03 -2.79
C PRO A 40 7.70 11.57 -3.14
N ASN A 41 8.40 10.89 -2.23
CA ASN A 41 9.75 10.39 -2.46
C ASN A 41 9.74 8.85 -2.57
N PRO A 42 9.36 8.29 -3.73
CA PRO A 42 9.51 6.87 -3.97
C PRO A 42 11.00 6.51 -3.93
N VAL A 43 11.36 5.49 -3.14
CA VAL A 43 12.71 4.95 -3.16
C VAL A 43 12.82 4.06 -4.40
N SER A 44 13.48 4.58 -5.43
CA SER A 44 13.91 3.77 -6.57
C SER A 44 15.06 2.88 -6.12
N MET A 45 14.86 1.57 -6.16
CA MET A 45 15.87 0.57 -5.86
C MET A 45 15.79 -0.53 -6.93
N THR A 46 16.92 -1.14 -7.23
CA THR A 46 16.99 -2.38 -8.01
C THR A 46 16.33 -3.52 -7.26
N ILE A 47 16.03 -4.62 -7.97
CA ILE A 47 15.45 -5.82 -7.33
C ILE A 47 16.44 -6.36 -6.29
N GLU A 48 17.73 -6.39 -6.64
CA GLU A 48 18.81 -6.86 -5.78
C GLU A 48 18.93 -5.99 -4.50
N GLU A 49 18.80 -4.68 -4.62
CA GLU A 49 18.80 -3.76 -3.46
C GLU A 49 17.55 -3.95 -2.59
N ALA A 50 16.38 -4.18 -3.19
CA ALA A 50 15.14 -4.45 -2.46
C ALA A 50 15.23 -5.74 -1.64
N GLU A 51 15.76 -6.80 -2.26
CA GLU A 51 16.00 -8.09 -1.61
C GLU A 51 16.99 -7.97 -0.45
N ALA A 52 18.11 -7.27 -0.67
CA ALA A 52 19.11 -7.03 0.37
C ALA A 52 18.52 -6.24 1.56
N GLU A 53 17.70 -5.23 1.32
CA GLU A 53 17.04 -4.45 2.38
C GLU A 53 16.00 -5.29 3.13
N LEU A 54 15.23 -6.13 2.44
CA LEU A 54 14.31 -7.09 3.06
C LEU A 54 15.08 -8.04 3.98
N GLN A 55 16.17 -8.61 3.48
CA GLN A 55 17.00 -9.55 4.21
C GLN A 55 17.68 -8.88 5.42
N ARG A 56 18.12 -7.63 5.30
CA ARG A 56 18.63 -6.82 6.41
C ARG A 56 17.58 -6.59 7.50
N ARG A 57 16.34 -6.28 7.13
CA ARG A 57 15.26 -5.96 8.08
C ARG A 57 14.73 -7.19 8.81
N PHE A 58 14.48 -8.27 8.08
CA PHE A 58 13.84 -9.46 8.62
C PHE A 58 14.83 -10.55 9.02
N GLY A 59 16.02 -10.61 8.41
CA GLY A 59 17.09 -11.53 8.80
C GLY A 59 17.73 -11.19 10.15
N LYS A 60 17.62 -9.94 10.62
CA LYS A 60 18.05 -9.53 11.97
C LYS A 60 17.15 -10.03 13.11
N GLN A 61 15.97 -10.59 12.82
CA GLN A 61 15.09 -11.15 13.84
C GLN A 61 15.47 -12.59 14.26
N ALA A 62 16.53 -13.16 13.68
CA ALA A 62 17.05 -14.48 14.04
C ALA A 62 18.49 -14.35 14.58
N SER A 63 18.65 -13.81 15.80
CA SER A 63 19.86 -13.94 16.64
C SER A 63 19.49 -13.69 18.09
#